data_AF-A0A821MN33-F1
#
_entry.id   AF-A0A821MN33-F1
#
_cell.length_a   1.000
_cell.length_b   1.000
_cell.length_c   1.000
_cell.angle_alpha   90.00
_cell.angle_beta   90.00
_cell.angle_gamma   90.00
#
_symmetry.space_group_name_H-M   'P 1'
#
loop_
_entity.id
_entity.type
_entity.pdbx_description
1 polymer ?
#
loop_
_entity_poly.entity_id
_entity_poly.type
_entity_poly.pdbx_seq_one_letter_code
_entity_poly.pdbx_strand_id
1 'polypeptide(L)'
;GITTAAPGGITTASPGGITTAAPGGITTAAPGGITTAAPGGITTAAPSGITTAAPSGITTAAPGGITTAAPGGITTAAPGGITTAAPGSITTAAPGGITTTVTAGAGSHSGASDILLVLLLVFSIT
;
A
#
# COMPACT_ATOMS: atom_id res chain seq x y z
N GLY A 1 7.60 14.00 12.03
CA GLY A 1 8.06 12.90 12.88
C GLY A 1 6.83 12.45 13.63
N ILE A 2 6.50 11.17 13.71
CA ILE A 2 7.34 10.19 14.40
C ILE A 2 7.28 8.80 13.75
N THR A 3 8.39 8.10 13.89
CA THR A 3 8.76 6.80 13.33
C THR A 3 8.84 5.76 14.45
N THR A 4 8.28 4.55 14.35
CA THR A 4 8.73 3.46 15.24
C THR A 4 8.66 2.05 14.64
N ALA A 5 9.75 1.31 14.81
CA ALA A 5 9.94 -0.08 14.39
C ALA A 5 10.22 -0.99 15.60
N ALA A 6 9.57 -2.14 15.64
CA ALA A 6 9.87 -3.23 16.57
C ALA A 6 11.03 -4.12 16.03
N PRO A 7 11.62 -5.03 16.84
CA PRO A 7 12.74 -5.88 16.40
C PRO A 7 12.46 -6.59 15.06
N GLY A 8 13.41 -6.47 14.12
CA GLY A 8 13.28 -7.03 12.78
C GLY A 8 12.44 -6.19 11.80
N GLY A 9 11.91 -5.03 12.21
CA GLY A 9 11.28 -4.07 11.31
C GLY A 9 12.30 -3.10 10.69
N ILE A 10 12.12 -2.75 9.42
CA ILE A 10 12.91 -1.73 8.72
C ILE A 10 12.03 -0.51 8.47
N THR A 11 12.52 0.67 8.88
CA THR A 11 11.81 1.91 8.68
C THR A 11 12.70 3.03 8.17
N THR A 12 12.23 3.73 7.13
CA THR A 12 12.79 5.00 6.67
C THR A 12 11.70 6.09 6.65
N ALA A 13 12.00 7.24 7.24
CA ALA A 13 11.09 8.38 7.28
C ALA A 13 11.85 9.70 7.12
N SER A 14 11.36 10.56 6.23
CA SER A 14 11.85 11.93 6.07
C SER A 14 11.15 12.90 7.05
N PRO A 15 11.72 14.09 7.36
CA PRO A 15 11.07 15.07 8.23
C PRO A 15 9.62 15.36 7.83
N GLY A 16 8.75 15.48 8.84
CA GLY A 16 7.30 15.66 8.64
C GLY A 16 6.50 14.38 8.37
N GLY A 17 7.13 13.22 8.15
CA GLY A 17 6.43 11.92 8.04
C GLY A 17 6.03 11.31 9.40
N ILE A 18 5.04 10.41 9.38
CA ILE A 18 4.65 9.53 10.50
C ILE A 18 4.74 8.07 10.01
N THR A 19 5.44 7.21 10.76
CA THR A 19 5.63 5.80 10.38
C THR A 19 5.57 4.85 11.56
N THR A 20 4.88 3.72 11.39
CA THR A 20 4.88 2.61 12.36
C THR A 20 5.10 1.28 11.66
N ALA A 21 6.02 0.45 12.17
CA ALA A 21 6.32 -0.88 11.68
C ALA A 21 6.38 -1.91 12.83
N ALA A 22 5.57 -2.96 12.71
CA ALA A 22 5.65 -4.13 13.58
C ALA A 22 6.80 -5.08 13.16
N PRO A 23 7.15 -6.13 13.95
CA PRO A 23 8.24 -7.05 13.62
C PRO A 23 8.12 -7.64 12.22
N GLY A 24 9.23 -7.63 11.47
CA GLY A 24 9.29 -8.11 10.08
C GLY A 24 8.55 -7.23 9.07
N GLY A 25 8.01 -6.07 9.48
CA GLY A 25 7.42 -5.08 8.59
C GLY A 25 8.46 -4.16 7.95
N ILE A 26 8.22 -3.74 6.71
CA ILE A 26 9.08 -2.81 5.96
C ILE A 26 8.28 -1.56 5.61
N THR A 27 8.79 -0.39 5.98
CA THR A 27 8.09 0.88 5.83
C THR A 27 8.98 1.99 5.28
N THR A 28 8.49 2.72 4.27
CA THR A 28 9.12 3.92 3.71
C THR A 28 8.11 5.05 3.61
N ALA A 29 8.41 6.21 4.22
CA ALA A 29 7.58 7.42 4.15
C ALA A 29 8.38 8.66 3.72
N ALA A 30 7.93 9.30 2.64
CA ALA A 30 8.39 10.62 2.22
C ALA A 30 7.77 11.73 3.12
N PRO A 31 8.24 13.00 3.02
CA PRO A 31 7.71 14.11 3.82
C PRO A 31 6.18 14.25 3.73
N GLY A 32 5.54 14.43 4.88
CA GLY A 32 4.07 14.53 4.96
C GLY A 32 3.31 13.23 4.71
N GLY A 33 4.01 12.13 4.41
CA GLY A 33 3.41 10.80 4.27
C GLY A 33 3.14 10.12 5.62
N ILE A 34 2.13 9.27 5.64
CA ILE A 34 1.72 8.48 6.81
C ILE A 34 1.70 6.99 6.43
N THR A 35 2.44 6.17 7.17
CA THR A 35 2.58 4.73 6.91
C THR A 35 2.39 3.89 8.17
N THR A 36 1.65 2.77 8.03
CA THR A 36 1.52 1.76 9.08
C THR A 36 1.62 0.35 8.49
N ALA A 37 2.56 -0.46 8.98
CA ALA A 37 2.72 -1.86 8.60
C ALA A 37 2.56 -2.80 9.81
N ALA A 38 1.64 -3.76 9.69
CA ALA A 38 1.55 -4.92 10.56
C ALA A 38 2.68 -5.95 10.25
N PRO A 39 2.82 -7.03 11.04
CA PRO A 39 3.90 -8.01 10.84
C PRO A 39 3.95 -8.57 9.41
N GLY A 40 5.16 -8.59 8.83
CA GLY A 40 5.37 -9.03 7.45
C GLY A 40 4.74 -8.13 6.37
N GLY A 41 4.17 -6.99 6.74
CA GLY A 41 3.60 -6.02 5.81
C GLY A 41 4.66 -5.10 5.20
N ILE A 42 4.45 -4.66 3.96
CA ILE A 42 5.33 -3.74 3.23
C ILE A 42 4.52 -2.51 2.83
N THR A 43 4.99 -1.31 3.20
CA THR A 43 4.29 -0.06 2.85
C THR A 43 5.25 1.01 2.33
N THR A 44 4.86 1.69 1.26
CA THR A 44 5.57 2.86 0.72
C THR A 44 4.61 4.02 0.47
N ALA A 45 4.84 5.17 1.11
CA ALA A 45 4.09 6.40 0.86
C ALA A 45 4.99 7.50 0.27
N ALA A 46 4.58 8.03 -0.88
CA ALA A 46 5.11 9.26 -1.45
C ALA A 46 4.57 10.49 -0.69
N PRO A 47 4.99 11.73 -1.04
CA PRO A 47 4.59 12.93 -0.30
C PRO A 47 3.07 13.08 -0.15
N SER A 48 2.62 13.41 1.07
CA SER A 48 1.20 13.51 1.43
C SER A 48 0.38 12.22 1.22
N GLY A 49 1.01 11.09 0.95
CA GLY A 49 0.35 9.80 0.79
C GLY A 49 0.07 9.10 2.12
N ILE A 50 -0.99 8.30 2.16
CA ILE A 50 -1.40 7.53 3.35
C ILE A 50 -1.47 6.05 2.99
N THR A 51 -0.82 5.20 3.78
CA THR A 51 -0.76 3.75 3.53
C THR A 51 -0.97 2.96 4.82
N THR A 52 -1.71 1.86 4.73
CA THR A 52 -1.87 0.89 5.81
C THR A 52 -1.86 -0.53 5.24
N ALA A 53 -0.94 -1.37 5.71
CA ALA A 53 -0.91 -2.79 5.40
C ALA A 53 -1.20 -3.66 6.63
N ALA A 54 -2.20 -4.52 6.51
CA ALA A 54 -2.42 -5.65 7.41
C ALA A 54 -1.34 -6.73 7.20
N PRO A 55 -1.32 -7.82 8.01
CA PRO A 55 -0.27 -8.83 7.92
C PRO A 55 -0.08 -9.39 6.51
N SER A 56 1.18 -9.50 6.09
CA SER A 56 1.58 -9.93 4.75
C SER A 56 1.01 -9.09 3.59
N GLY A 57 0.42 -7.93 3.87
CA GLY A 57 -0.08 -7.01 2.84
C GLY A 57 1.02 -6.12 2.27
N ILE A 58 0.84 -5.68 1.02
CA ILE A 58 1.77 -4.78 0.32
C ILE A 58 0.99 -3.55 -0.14
N THR A 59 1.42 -2.35 0.24
CA THR A 59 0.77 -1.10 -0.17
C THR A 59 1.74 -0.06 -0.70
N THR A 60 1.32 0.64 -1.75
CA THR A 60 2.04 1.80 -2.32
C THR A 60 1.08 2.94 -2.61
N ALA A 61 1.36 4.13 -2.09
CA ALA A 61 0.63 5.35 -2.43
C ALA A 61 1.56 6.35 -3.12
N ALA A 62 1.18 6.78 -4.33
CA ALA A 62 1.75 7.94 -5.01
C ALA A 62 1.31 9.26 -4.32
N PRO A 63 1.80 10.43 -4.75
CA PRO A 63 1.50 11.70 -4.07
C PRO A 63 0.00 11.95 -3.86
N GLY A 64 -0.38 12.26 -2.62
CA GLY A 64 -1.79 12.45 -2.22
C GLY A 64 -2.69 11.20 -2.32
N GLY A 65 -2.12 10.03 -2.62
CA GLY A 65 -2.85 8.77 -2.70
C GLY A 65 -3.11 8.16 -1.32
N ILE A 66 -4.18 7.38 -1.20
CA ILE A 66 -4.59 6.70 0.04
C ILE A 66 -4.77 5.21 -0.27
N THR A 67 -4.09 4.35 0.48
CA THR A 67 -4.20 2.89 0.31
C THR A 67 -4.39 2.14 1.62
N THR A 68 -5.22 1.12 1.56
CA THR A 68 -5.37 0.11 2.63
C THR A 68 -5.37 -1.28 2.01
N ALA A 69 -4.58 -2.20 2.58
CA ALA A 69 -4.63 -3.61 2.23
C ALA A 69 -5.03 -4.46 3.45
N ALA A 70 -6.06 -5.29 3.26
CA ALA A 70 -6.37 -6.40 4.16
C ALA A 70 -5.29 -7.51 4.07
N PRO A 71 -5.33 -8.54 4.94
CA PRO A 71 -4.28 -9.57 4.98
C PRO A 71 -4.00 -10.21 3.61
N GLY A 72 -2.72 -10.26 3.24
CA GLY A 72 -2.26 -10.78 1.95
C GLY A 72 -2.70 -9.96 0.73
N GLY A 73 -3.33 -8.80 0.91
CA GLY A 73 -3.73 -7.91 -0.18
C GLY A 73 -2.57 -7.08 -0.73
N ILE A 74 -2.64 -6.74 -2.02
CA ILE A 74 -1.66 -5.88 -2.70
C ILE A 74 -2.39 -4.67 -3.28
N THR A 75 -1.95 -3.47 -2.90
CA THR A 75 -2.65 -2.23 -3.26
C THR A 75 -1.71 -1.15 -3.80
N THR A 76 -2.11 -0.50 -4.88
CA THR A 76 -1.42 0.68 -5.43
C THR A 76 -2.41 1.82 -5.71
N ALA A 77 -2.14 3.03 -5.23
CA ALA A 77 -2.85 4.23 -5.65
C ALA A 77 -1.94 5.14 -6.47
N ALA A 78 -2.39 5.50 -7.68
CA ALA A 78 -1.83 6.59 -8.46
C ALA A 78 -2.12 7.96 -7.78
N PRO A 79 -1.56 9.09 -8.28
CA PRO A 79 -1.71 10.38 -7.62
C PRO A 79 -3.17 10.76 -7.33
N GLY A 80 -3.45 11.13 -6.08
CA GLY A 80 -4.80 11.44 -5.59
C GLY A 80 -5.79 10.26 -5.59
N GLY A 81 -5.35 9.05 -5.92
CA GLY A 81 -6.18 7.85 -5.94
C GLY A 81 -6.45 7.30 -4.55
N ILE A 82 -7.59 6.64 -4.35
CA ILE A 82 -7.98 6.00 -3.10
C ILE A 82 -8.25 4.53 -3.37
N THR A 83 -7.62 3.64 -2.60
CA THR A 83 -7.78 2.20 -2.80
C THR A 83 -7.90 1.40 -1.51
N THR A 84 -8.85 0.48 -1.50
CA THR A 84 -8.98 -0.54 -0.44
C THR A 84 -9.03 -1.93 -1.06
N ALA A 85 -8.13 -2.80 -0.62
CA ALA A 85 -8.07 -4.19 -1.06
C ALA A 85 -8.65 -5.15 -0.02
N ALA A 86 -9.49 -6.08 -0.47
CA ALA A 86 -9.95 -7.22 0.34
C ALA A 86 -8.84 -8.29 0.51
N PRO A 87 -9.02 -9.28 1.42
CA PRO A 87 -7.99 -10.29 1.67
C PRO A 87 -7.57 -11.04 0.41
N GLY A 88 -6.26 -11.15 0.18
CA GLY A 88 -5.68 -11.85 -0.97
C GLY A 88 -5.97 -11.23 -2.34
N SER A 89 -6.54 -10.01 -2.40
CA SER A 89 -6.84 -9.32 -3.65
C SER A 89 -5.70 -8.40 -4.10
N ILE A 90 -5.68 -8.07 -5.40
CA ILE A 90 -4.78 -7.07 -5.98
C ILE A 90 -5.63 -5.92 -6.48
N THR A 91 -5.33 -4.68 -6.12
CA THR A 91 -6.15 -3.53 -6.47
C THR A 91 -5.32 -2.30 -6.81
N THR A 92 -5.74 -1.59 -7.87
CA THR A 92 -5.09 -0.36 -8.31
C THR A 92 -6.12 0.73 -8.58
N ALA A 93 -5.91 1.94 -8.06
CA ALA A 93 -6.66 3.12 -8.48
C ALA A 93 -5.87 3.96 -9.50
N ALA A 94 -6.58 4.40 -10.53
CA ALA A 94 -6.12 5.43 -11.46
C ALA A 94 -6.02 6.82 -10.77
N PRO A 95 -5.38 7.83 -11.39
CA PRO A 95 -5.29 9.17 -10.81
C PRO A 95 -6.66 9.76 -10.46
N GLY A 96 -6.81 10.24 -9.23
CA GLY A 96 -8.09 10.74 -8.69
C GLY A 96 -9.21 9.70 -8.57
N GLY A 97 -8.94 8.43 -8.90
CA GLY A 97 -9.91 7.35 -8.89
C GLY A 97 -10.12 6.77 -7.49
N ILE A 98 -11.29 6.15 -7.29
CA ILE A 98 -11.61 5.41 -6.07
C ILE A 98 -11.87 3.95 -6.45
N THR A 99 -11.19 3.01 -5.81
CA THR A 99 -11.35 1.59 -6.08
C THR A 99 -11.40 0.79 -4.79
N THR A 100 -12.47 0.01 -4.63
CA THR A 100 -12.64 -0.88 -3.49
C THR A 100 -12.92 -2.28 -4.03
N THR A 101 -12.07 -3.23 -3.70
CA THR A 101 -12.40 -4.65 -3.91
C THR A 101 -13.07 -5.19 -2.66
N VAL A 102 -14.09 -6.00 -2.88
CA VAL A 102 -14.81 -6.74 -1.84
C VAL A 102 -14.77 -8.21 -2.23
N THR A 103 -14.23 -9.04 -1.35
CA THR A 103 -14.26 -10.49 -1.56
C THR A 103 -15.70 -10.97 -1.37
N ALA A 104 -16.42 -11.24 -2.46
CA ALA A 104 -17.47 -12.26 -2.42
C ALA A 104 -16.77 -13.60 -2.25
N GLY A 105 -17.21 -14.42 -1.29
CA GLY A 105 -16.53 -15.68 -0.93
C GLY A 105 -16.10 -16.49 -2.15
N ALA A 106 -14.83 -16.90 -2.17
CA ALA A 106 -14.24 -17.87 -3.09
C ALA A 106 -14.74 -17.80 -4.55
N GLY A 107 -14.27 -16.83 -5.32
CA GLY A 107 -14.54 -16.81 -6.76
C GLY A 107 -13.66 -15.83 -7.54
N SER A 108 -12.72 -16.39 -8.29
CA SER A 108 -12.07 -15.79 -9.47
C SER A 108 -11.27 -14.50 -9.27
N HIS A 109 -9.95 -14.65 -9.10
CA HIS A 109 -9.00 -13.70 -9.71
C HIS A 109 -8.32 -14.47 -10.83
N SER A 110 -8.58 -14.08 -12.07
CA SER A 110 -7.82 -14.53 -13.24
C SER A 110 -6.40 -13.99 -13.09
N GLY A 111 -5.57 -14.75 -12.37
CA GLY A 111 -4.27 -14.32 -11.87
C GLY A 111 -3.24 -13.92 -12.94
N ALA A 112 -3.54 -13.99 -14.24
CA ALA A 112 -2.64 -13.54 -15.30
C ALA A 112 -3.01 -12.15 -15.84
N SER A 113 -4.30 -11.83 -15.97
CA SER A 113 -4.77 -10.58 -16.56
C SER A 113 -4.64 -9.41 -15.60
N ASP A 114 -4.90 -9.65 -14.31
CA ASP A 114 -4.79 -8.63 -13.27
C ASP A 114 -3.32 -8.28 -12.98
N ILE A 115 -2.42 -9.28 -13.02
CA ILE A 115 -0.97 -9.06 -12.86
C ILE A 115 -0.41 -8.27 -14.04
N LEU A 116 -0.82 -8.58 -15.28
CA LEU A 116 -0.36 -7.86 -16.47
C LEU A 116 -0.85 -6.40 -16.48
N LEU A 117 -2.10 -6.15 -16.07
CA LEU A 117 -2.63 -4.79 -15.95
C LEU A 117 -1.91 -3.99 -14.86
N VAL A 118 -1.60 -4.62 -13.72
CA VAL A 118 -0.83 -4.00 -12.64
C VAL A 118 0.61 -3.71 -13.09
N LEU A 119 1.27 -4.62 -13.80
CA LEU A 119 2.63 -4.41 -14.32
C LEU A 119 2.66 -3.27 -15.35
N LEU A 120 1.68 -3.22 -16.25
CA LEU A 120 1.53 -2.14 -17.23
C LEU A 120 1.26 -0.78 -16.57
N LEU A 121 0.45 -0.76 -15.51
CA LEU A 121 0.14 0.47 -14.78
C LEU A 121 1.34 0.94 -13.96
N VAL A 122 2.08 0.04 -13.31
CA VAL A 122 3.35 0.37 -12.62
C VAL A 122 4.41 0.90 -13.60
N PHE A 123 4.54 0.32 -14.80
CA PHE A 123 5.47 0.80 -15.83
C PHE A 123 5.05 2.12 -16.49
N SER A 124 3.77 2.50 -16.45
CA SER A 124 3.26 3.72 -17.08
C SER A 124 3.31 4.97 -16.18
N ILE A 125 3.80 4.85 -14.93
CA ILE A 125 3.91 5.98 -13.97
C ILE A 125 5.38 6.50 -13.86
N THR A 126 6.30 6.03 -14.72
CA THR A 126 7.61 6.70 -14.93
C THR A 126 7.50 7.69 -16.08
#